data_AF-A0A0T2Q7U6-F1
#
_entry.id   AF-A0A0T2Q7U6-F1
#
_cell.length_a   1.000
_cell.length_b   1.000
_cell.length_c   1.000
_cell.angle_alpha   90.00
_cell.angle_beta   90.00
_cell.angle_gamma   90.00
#
_symmetry.space_group_name_H-M   'P 1'
#
loop_
_entity.id
_entity.type
_entity.pdbx_description
1 polymer ?
#
loop_
_entity_poly.entity_id
_entity_poly.type
_entity_poly.pdbx_seq_one_letter_code
_entity_poly.pdbx_strand_id
1 'polypeptide(L)'
;MGAATNVVRLPTAARRKVQQRYNKHFRAIVPEMRAQWPGEYIDPGVRAKMPDAAALLLVERSPELLLAIAMFETLTEEQRTSVRNRCEMLKYTGASARGAAALIQIRTIGDSVNLDAAMKLLKENVVAPYDFD
;
A
#
# COMPACT_ATOMS: atom_id res chain seq x y z
N MET A 1 -17.26 -7.23 -61.46
CA MET A 1 -16.28 -6.28 -60.89
C MET A 1 -15.65 -6.94 -59.67
N GLY A 2 -14.51 -7.62 -59.85
CA GLY A 2 -13.77 -8.28 -58.77
C GLY A 2 -12.67 -7.35 -58.25
N ALA A 3 -12.70 -7.04 -56.96
CA ALA A 3 -11.70 -6.18 -56.33
C ALA A 3 -10.37 -6.95 -56.20
N ALA A 4 -9.30 -6.39 -56.77
CA ALA A 4 -7.95 -6.91 -56.64
C ALA A 4 -7.44 -6.70 -55.20
N THR A 5 -7.54 -7.72 -54.36
CA THR A 5 -6.89 -7.75 -53.04
C THR A 5 -5.42 -8.10 -53.19
N ASN A 6 -4.59 -7.10 -53.49
CA ASN A 6 -3.14 -7.20 -53.43
C ASN A 6 -2.66 -7.15 -51.96
N VAL A 7 -2.74 -8.28 -51.26
CA VAL A 7 -2.03 -8.47 -50.00
C VAL A 7 -1.20 -9.75 -50.11
N VAL A 8 0.01 -9.61 -50.61
CA VAL A 8 1.02 -10.68 -50.60
C VAL A 8 1.51 -10.81 -49.16
N ARG A 9 1.06 -11.84 -48.45
CA ARG A 9 1.57 -12.15 -47.10
C ARG A 9 3.01 -12.63 -47.23
N LEU A 10 3.96 -11.82 -46.77
CA LEU A 10 5.36 -12.22 -46.64
C LEU A 10 5.45 -13.46 -45.72
N PRO A 11 6.36 -14.42 -45.99
CA PRO A 11 6.46 -15.69 -45.26
C PRO A 11 6.69 -15.53 -43.75
N THR A 12 7.12 -14.36 -43.30
CA THR A 12 7.26 -13.97 -41.89
C THR A 12 5.93 -13.79 -41.15
N ALA A 13 4.80 -13.63 -41.85
CA ALA A 13 3.47 -13.48 -41.25
C ALA A 13 2.79 -14.83 -40.89
N ALA A 14 3.41 -15.97 -41.23
CA ALA A 14 2.95 -17.25 -40.71
C ALA A 14 3.18 -17.29 -39.19
N ARG A 15 2.12 -17.45 -38.40
CA ARG A 15 2.21 -17.59 -36.94
C ARG A 15 3.06 -18.82 -36.60
N ARG A 16 4.36 -18.62 -36.44
CA ARG A 16 5.28 -19.66 -35.98
C ARG A 16 4.87 -20.00 -34.55
N LYS A 17 4.23 -21.15 -34.35
CA LYS A 17 3.99 -21.69 -33.00
C LYS A 17 5.36 -21.93 -32.39
N VAL A 18 5.79 -21.03 -31.51
CA VAL A 18 7.00 -21.22 -30.71
C VAL A 18 6.74 -22.42 -29.81
N GLN A 19 7.34 -23.56 -30.15
CA GLN A 19 7.30 -24.75 -29.29
C GLN A 19 8.15 -24.47 -28.05
N GLN A 20 7.51 -23.94 -27.00
CA GLN A 20 8.12 -23.88 -25.68
C GLN A 20 8.16 -25.29 -25.08
N ARG A 21 9.20 -26.06 -25.43
CA ARG A 21 9.37 -27.47 -25.02
C ARG A 21 9.28 -27.71 -23.50
N TYR A 22 9.63 -26.72 -22.67
CA TYR A 22 9.88 -26.93 -21.25
C TYR A 22 8.85 -26.28 -20.30
N ASN A 23 7.86 -25.53 -20.80
CA ASN A 23 6.97 -24.78 -19.91
C ASN A 23 5.72 -25.55 -19.44
N LYS A 24 5.28 -26.59 -20.15
CA LYS A 24 4.02 -27.26 -19.81
C LYS A 24 4.11 -28.06 -18.51
N HIS A 25 5.19 -28.82 -18.33
CA HIS A 25 5.43 -29.59 -17.11
C HIS A 25 5.76 -28.69 -15.92
N PHE A 26 6.58 -27.65 -16.13
CA PHE A 26 6.92 -26.71 -15.07
C PHE A 26 5.70 -25.92 -14.58
N ARG A 27 4.79 -25.49 -15.47
CA ARG A 27 3.53 -24.84 -15.07
C ARG A 27 2.58 -25.75 -14.28
N ALA A 28 2.65 -27.06 -14.49
CA ALA A 28 1.85 -28.02 -13.73
C ALA A 28 2.42 -28.25 -12.32
N ILE A 29 3.75 -28.16 -12.15
CA ILE A 29 4.45 -28.42 -10.89
C ILE A 29 4.53 -27.18 -9.99
N VAL A 30 4.60 -25.98 -10.57
CA VAL A 30 4.72 -24.71 -9.81
C VAL A 30 3.60 -24.49 -8.77
N PRO A 31 2.32 -24.81 -9.05
CA PRO A 31 1.26 -24.72 -8.05
C PRO A 31 1.47 -25.69 -6.87
N GLU A 32 2.02 -26.89 -7.13
CA GLU A 32 2.27 -27.92 -6.11
C GLU A 32 3.52 -27.61 -5.27
N MET A 33 4.51 -26.93 -5.85
CA MET A 33 5.74 -26.48 -5.15
C MET A 33 5.60 -25.14 -4.43
N ARG A 34 4.55 -24.35 -4.73
CA ARG A 34 4.24 -23.16 -3.95
C ARG A 34 3.69 -23.63 -2.61
N ALA A 35 4.55 -23.66 -1.60
CA ALA A 35 4.10 -23.65 -0.22
C ALA A 35 3.02 -22.56 -0.12
N GLN A 36 1.78 -22.95 0.19
CA GLN A 36 0.72 -21.99 0.49
C GLN A 36 1.29 -21.12 1.61
N TRP A 37 1.44 -19.83 1.33
CA TRP A 37 1.91 -18.90 2.33
C TRP A 37 0.97 -19.04 3.54
N PRO A 38 1.47 -19.46 4.71
CA PRO A 38 0.62 -19.81 5.84
C PRO A 38 0.02 -18.57 6.53
N GLY A 39 0.49 -17.37 6.17
CA GLY A 39 -0.03 -16.12 6.73
C GLY A 39 -1.37 -15.72 6.12
N GLU A 40 -2.19 -15.08 6.94
CA GLU A 40 -3.44 -14.46 6.48
C GLU A 40 -3.16 -13.42 5.39
N TYR A 41 -4.01 -13.42 4.37
CA TYR A 41 -3.93 -12.42 3.33
C TYR A 41 -4.37 -11.07 3.89
N ILE A 42 -3.45 -10.11 3.88
CA ILE A 42 -3.73 -8.71 4.21
C ILE A 42 -3.70 -7.91 2.92
N ASP A 43 -4.76 -7.14 2.66
CA ASP A 43 -4.84 -6.25 1.51
C ASP A 43 -3.61 -5.31 1.45
N PRO A 44 -2.98 -5.11 0.28
CA PRO A 44 -1.78 -4.27 0.16
C PRO A 44 -1.97 -2.83 0.65
N GLY A 45 -3.16 -2.25 0.45
CA GLY A 45 -3.49 -0.91 0.92
C GLY A 45 -3.56 -0.83 2.44
N VAL A 46 -4.12 -1.86 3.07
CA VAL A 46 -4.16 -2.00 4.53
C VAL A 46 -2.75 -2.21 5.09
N ARG A 47 -1.96 -3.10 4.47
CA ARG A 47 -0.57 -3.36 4.88
C ARG A 47 0.28 -2.10 4.87
N ALA A 48 0.13 -1.25 3.86
CA ALA A 48 0.85 0.02 3.76
C ALA A 48 0.53 1.00 4.90
N LYS A 49 -0.67 0.90 5.50
CA LYS A 49 -1.13 1.77 6.59
C LYS A 49 -0.86 1.20 7.99
N MET A 50 -0.44 -0.06 8.12
CA MET A 50 -0.09 -0.70 9.40
C MET A 50 0.90 0.10 10.27
N PRO A 51 2.03 0.63 9.76
CA PRO A 51 2.98 1.38 10.61
C PRO A 51 2.42 2.72 11.09
N ASP A 52 1.59 3.39 10.27
CA ASP A 52 0.88 4.61 10.67
C ASP A 52 -0.19 4.29 11.73
N ALA A 53 -0.94 3.19 11.56
CA ALA A 53 -1.93 2.72 12.52
C ALA A 53 -1.29 2.32 13.87
N ALA A 54 -0.15 1.63 13.85
CA ALA A 54 0.60 1.27 15.05
C ALA A 54 1.07 2.53 15.81
N ALA A 55 1.62 3.52 15.10
CA ALA A 55 2.02 4.78 15.72
C ALA A 55 0.81 5.51 16.34
N LEU A 56 -0.35 5.54 15.67
CA LEU A 56 -1.56 6.15 16.21
C LEU A 56 -2.12 5.44 17.45
N LEU A 57 -1.99 4.12 17.54
CA LEU A 57 -2.40 3.36 18.72
C LEU A 57 -1.50 3.64 19.94
N LEU A 58 -0.24 4.00 19.70
CA LEU A 58 0.72 4.39 20.74
C LEU A 58 0.63 5.87 21.12
N VAL A 59 -0.03 6.70 20.31
CA VAL A 59 -0.19 8.12 20.60
C VAL A 59 -1.23 8.28 21.70
N GLU A 60 -0.73 8.48 22.92
CA GLU A 60 -1.57 8.95 24.03
C GLU A 60 -2.12 10.35 23.72
N ARG A 61 -3.34 10.63 24.17
CA ARG A 61 -3.95 11.97 24.06
C ARG A 61 -3.28 12.91 25.07
N SER A 62 -2.03 13.29 24.79
CA SER A 62 -1.32 14.26 25.60
C SER A 62 -1.90 15.67 25.37
N PRO A 63 -1.80 16.57 26.37
CA PRO A 63 -2.21 17.96 26.20
C PRO A 63 -1.41 18.67 25.09
N GLU A 64 -0.14 18.28 24.84
CA GLU A 64 0.64 18.84 23.73
C GLU A 64 0.04 18.47 22.37
N LEU A 65 -0.49 17.26 22.23
CA LEU A 65 -1.13 16.80 21.01
C LEU A 65 -2.41 17.59 20.71
N LEU A 66 -3.23 17.82 21.74
CA LEU A 66 -4.45 18.62 21.61
C LEU A 66 -4.13 20.06 21.20
N LEU A 67 -3.08 20.65 21.78
CA LEU A 67 -2.56 21.96 21.39
C LEU A 67 -2.06 21.96 19.93
N ALA A 68 -1.31 20.94 19.52
CA ALA A 68 -0.83 20.83 18.15
C ALA A 68 -1.98 20.73 17.13
N ILE A 69 -3.04 19.97 17.44
CA ILE A 69 -4.25 19.88 16.62
C ILE A 69 -4.94 21.25 16.53
N ALA A 70 -5.15 21.91 17.67
CA ALA A 70 -5.78 23.22 17.71
C ALA A 70 -4.99 24.26 16.90
N MET A 71 -3.66 24.29 17.03
CA MET A 71 -2.80 25.15 16.21
C MET A 71 -2.93 24.83 14.73
N PHE A 72 -2.96 23.55 14.36
CA PHE A 72 -3.10 23.12 12.97
C PHE A 72 -4.45 23.53 12.35
N GLU A 73 -5.53 23.49 13.13
CA GLU A 73 -6.86 23.93 12.71
C GLU A 73 -6.95 25.45 12.50
N THR A 74 -6.11 26.24 13.18
CA THR A 74 -6.07 27.70 12.94
C THR A 74 -5.29 28.12 11.69
N LEU A 75 -4.54 27.21 11.06
CA LEU A 75 -3.75 27.49 9.86
C LEU A 75 -4.60 27.60 8.59
N THR A 76 -4.12 28.38 7.63
CA THR A 76 -4.71 28.43 6.27
C THR A 76 -4.44 27.12 5.51
N GLU A 77 -5.22 26.84 4.47
CA GLU A 77 -5.08 25.64 3.62
C GLU A 77 -3.65 25.48 3.06
N GLU A 78 -3.05 26.59 2.61
CA GLU A 78 -1.68 26.63 2.09
C GLU A 78 -0.65 26.29 3.17
N GLN A 79 -0.81 26.85 4.38
CA GLN A 79 0.06 26.58 5.52
C GLN A 79 -0.07 25.14 5.99
N ARG A 80 -1.29 24.60 6.06
CA ARG A 80 -1.54 23.18 6.38
C ARG A 80 -0.84 22.27 5.38
N THR A 81 -0.86 22.61 4.10
CA THR A 81 -0.18 21.85 3.06
C THR A 81 1.35 21.89 3.23
N SER A 82 1.92 23.06 3.55
CA SER A 82 3.35 23.20 3.85
C SER A 82 3.78 22.36 5.06
N VAL A 83 3.00 22.41 6.15
CA VAL A 83 3.25 21.63 7.37
C VAL A 83 3.13 20.13 7.09
N ARG A 84 2.13 19.70 6.32
CA ARG A 84 1.99 18.29 5.88
C ARG A 84 3.22 17.79 5.14
N ASN A 85 3.70 18.55 4.15
CA ASN A 85 4.87 18.16 3.37
C ASN A 85 6.12 18.02 4.25
N ARG A 86 6.28 18.92 5.24
CA ARG A 86 7.37 18.82 6.22
C ARG A 86 7.21 17.61 7.15
N CYS A 87 5.99 17.34 7.62
CA CYS A 87 5.70 16.18 8.45
C CYS A 87 5.90 14.85 7.71
N GLU A 88 5.61 14.78 6.41
CA GLU A 88 5.88 13.58 5.59
C GLU A 88 7.38 13.25 5.53
N MET A 89 8.23 14.27 5.36
CA MET A 89 9.68 14.08 5.41
C MET A 89 10.15 13.57 6.77
N LEU A 90 9.45 13.94 7.84
CA LEU A 90 9.78 13.55 9.21
C LEU A 90 9.25 12.16 9.59
N LYS A 91 8.35 11.54 8.81
CA LYS A 91 7.83 10.18 9.10
C LYS A 91 8.91 9.09 9.20
N TYR A 92 10.09 9.36 8.65
CA TYR A 92 11.23 8.45 8.66
C TYR A 92 12.19 8.64 9.84
N THR A 93 12.00 9.69 10.66
CA THR A 93 12.92 10.00 11.76
C THR A 93 12.61 9.25 13.05
N GLY A 94 11.35 8.83 13.27
CA GLY A 94 10.95 8.05 14.43
C GLY A 94 9.44 7.80 14.55
N ALA A 95 9.04 6.94 15.48
CA ALA A 95 7.65 6.55 15.69
C ALA A 95 6.73 7.72 16.07
N SER A 96 7.22 8.63 16.93
CA SER A 96 6.49 9.84 17.33
C SER A 96 6.23 10.79 16.14
N ALA A 97 7.24 11.01 15.29
CA ALA A 97 7.10 11.82 14.08
C ALA A 97 6.13 11.18 13.06
N ARG A 98 6.14 9.84 12.98
CA ARG A 98 5.18 9.09 12.16
C ARG A 98 3.74 9.24 12.65
N GLY A 99 3.53 9.14 13.97
CA GLY A 99 2.22 9.37 14.59
C GLY A 99 1.68 10.79 14.35
N ALA A 100 2.53 11.80 14.56
CA ALA A 100 2.17 13.19 14.30
C ALA A 100 1.80 13.45 12.82
N ALA A 101 2.59 12.91 11.90
CA ALA A 101 2.30 13.03 10.47
C ALA A 101 1.03 12.26 10.07
N ALA A 102 0.77 11.10 10.68
CA ALA A 102 -0.45 10.35 10.44
C ALA A 102 -1.70 11.12 10.90
N LEU A 103 -1.63 11.92 11.97
CA LEU A 103 -2.73 12.77 12.45
C LEU A 103 -3.00 13.97 11.54
N ILE A 104 -1.94 14.52 10.94
CA ILE A 104 -1.98 15.79 10.20
C ILE A 104 -2.38 15.62 8.72
N GLN A 105 -2.19 14.43 8.14
CA GLN A 105 -2.45 14.16 6.73
C GLN A 105 -3.93 14.27 6.33
N ILE A 106 -4.21 14.87 5.15
CA ILE A 106 -5.50 14.68 4.47
C ILE A 106 -5.56 13.23 4.03
N ARG A 107 -6.55 12.49 4.54
CA ARG A 107 -6.81 11.13 4.06
C ARG A 107 -7.88 11.20 2.99
N THR A 108 -7.59 10.59 1.85
CA THR A 108 -8.65 10.23 0.91
C THR A 108 -9.60 9.22 1.61
N ILE A 109 -10.83 9.11 1.10
CA ILE A 109 -11.81 8.15 1.66
C ILE A 109 -11.25 6.72 1.66
N GLY A 110 -10.48 6.34 0.63
CA GLY A 110 -9.83 5.03 0.57
C GLY A 110 -8.73 4.87 1.63
N ASP A 111 -7.95 5.92 1.89
CA ASP A 111 -6.90 5.90 2.90
C ASP A 111 -7.44 5.82 4.33
N SER A 112 -8.57 6.46 4.61
CA SER A 112 -9.23 6.33 5.92
C SER A 112 -9.74 4.90 6.15
N VAL A 113 -10.39 4.30 5.14
CA VAL A 113 -10.90 2.92 5.23
C VAL A 113 -9.75 1.93 5.45
N ASN A 114 -8.65 2.07 4.71
CA ASN A 114 -7.49 1.19 4.83
C ASN A 114 -6.80 1.32 6.19
N LEU A 115 -6.72 2.54 6.73
CA LEU A 115 -6.14 2.76 8.05
C LEU A 115 -7.05 2.25 9.18
N ASP A 116 -8.37 2.42 9.09
CA ASP A 116 -9.30 1.87 10.07
C ASP A 116 -9.24 0.34 10.10
N ALA A 117 -9.16 -0.29 8.92
CA ALA A 117 -8.93 -1.72 8.80
C ALA A 117 -7.58 -2.14 9.43
N ALA A 118 -6.51 -1.36 9.20
CA ALA A 118 -5.19 -1.62 9.79
C ALA A 118 -5.20 -1.48 11.32
N MET A 119 -5.87 -0.45 11.86
CA MET A 119 -6.03 -0.26 13.30
C MET A 119 -6.84 -1.39 13.94
N LYS A 120 -7.88 -1.87 13.26
CA LYS A 120 -8.69 -3.00 13.73
C LYS A 120 -7.87 -4.29 13.77
N LEU A 121 -7.15 -4.59 12.69
CA LEU A 121 -6.25 -5.76 12.63
C LEU A 121 -5.18 -5.71 13.72
N LEU A 122 -4.58 -4.55 13.95
CA LEU A 122 -3.58 -4.40 15.02
C LEU A 122 -4.21 -4.64 16.40
N LYS A 123 -5.37 -4.04 16.70
CA LYS A 123 -6.07 -4.27 17.97
C LYS A 123 -6.45 -5.73 18.20
N GLU A 124 -6.89 -6.43 17.15
CA GLU A 124 -7.25 -7.84 17.20
C GLU A 124 -6.02 -8.75 17.36
N ASN A 125 -4.87 -8.34 16.84
CA ASN A 125 -3.61 -9.10 16.88
C ASN A 125 -2.63 -8.72 18.01
N VAL A 126 -2.95 -7.75 18.89
CA VAL A 126 -2.11 -7.34 20.05
C VAL A 126 -1.87 -8.46 21.08
N VAL A 127 -2.42 -9.67 20.89
CA VAL A 127 -2.01 -10.88 21.63
C VAL A 127 -0.67 -11.47 21.13
N ALA A 128 -0.14 -11.05 19.98
CA ALA A 128 1.18 -11.45 19.52
C ALA A 128 2.07 -10.21 19.31
N PRO A 129 3.21 -10.08 20.00
CA PRO A 129 4.13 -8.98 19.78
C PRO A 129 4.73 -9.14 18.38
N TYR A 130 4.49 -8.14 17.52
CA TYR A 130 5.17 -8.04 16.23
C TYR A 130 6.48 -7.27 16.44
N ASP A 131 7.59 -7.99 16.40
CA ASP A 131 8.93 -7.40 16.25
C ASP A 131 9.05 -6.86 14.83
N PHE A 132 9.10 -5.54 14.70
CA PHE A 132 9.47 -4.87 13.45
C PHE A 132 10.93 -4.44 13.57
N ASP A 133 11.84 -5.35 13.20
CA ASP A 133 13.25 -5.06 12.89
C ASP A 133 13.42 -4.49 11.47
#